data_AF-A0A378Y071-F1
#
_entry.id   AF-A0A378Y071-F1
#
_cell.length_a   1.000
_cell.length_b   1.000
_cell.length_c   1.000
_cell.angle_alpha   90.00
_cell.angle_beta   90.00
_cell.angle_gamma   90.00
#
_symmetry.space_group_name_H-M   'P 1'
#
loop_
_entity.id
_entity.type
_entity.pdbx_description
1 polymer ?
#
loop_
_entity_poly.entity_id
_entity_poly.type
_entity_poly.pdbx_seq_one_letter_code
_entity_poly.pdbx_strand_id
1 'polypeptide(L)' 'MVADKNENVTCTSFYTIKMARLASGYSELIACNILGMSMNELKHIEEDSSDLTIARAQQMSSLYEVSIDSIYFGKNNIT' A
#
# COMPACT_ATOMS: atom_id res chain seq x y z
N MET A 1 39.97 -16.28 5.80
CA MET A 1 39.35 -16.18 4.46
C MET A 1 37.86 -16.33 4.67
N VAL A 2 37.14 -15.22 4.49
CA VAL A 2 35.75 -15.07 4.91
C VAL A 2 34.88 -15.80 3.89
N ALA A 3 34.21 -16.86 4.34
CA ALA A 3 33.24 -17.56 3.53
C ALA A 3 32.03 -16.66 3.28
N ASP A 4 31.82 -16.40 2.01
CA ASP A 4 30.55 -16.22 1.32
C ASP A 4 29.30 -16.15 2.21
N LYS A 5 28.85 -14.92 2.43
CA LYS A 5 27.47 -14.63 2.74
C LYS A 5 27.07 -13.40 1.95
N ASN A 6 26.86 -13.62 0.66
CA ASN A 6 25.92 -12.84 -0.12
C ASN A 6 24.51 -13.07 0.49
N GLU A 7 24.29 -12.54 1.69
CA GLU A 7 22.96 -12.34 2.24
C GLU A 7 22.36 -11.20 1.41
N ASN A 8 21.92 -11.55 0.20
CA ASN A 8 20.92 -10.80 -0.52
C ASN A 8 19.67 -10.91 0.34
N VAL A 9 19.60 -10.08 1.38
CA VAL A 9 18.39 -9.86 2.15
C VAL A 9 17.45 -9.20 1.14
N THR A 10 16.71 -10.00 0.40
CA THR A 10 15.43 -9.61 -0.20
C THR A 10 14.49 -9.32 0.97
N CYS A 11 14.79 -8.23 1.68
CA CYS A 11 14.06 -7.77 2.83
C CYS A 11 12.72 -7.26 2.30
N THR A 12 11.69 -8.00 2.66
CA THR A 12 10.30 -7.56 2.79
C THR A 12 9.65 -7.00 1.53
N SER A 13 8.74 -7.82 1.00
CA SER A 13 7.62 -7.42 0.17
C SER A 13 6.94 -6.19 0.78
N PHE A 14 7.27 -4.98 0.30
CA PHE A 14 6.55 -3.77 0.68
C PHE A 14 5.09 -3.97 0.26
N TYR A 15 4.22 -4.19 1.24
CA TYR A 15 2.79 -4.20 0.99
C TYR A 15 2.38 -2.76 0.71
N THR A 16 2.20 -2.43 -0.56
CA THR A 16 1.81 -1.09 -1.00
C THR A 16 0.29 -0.95 -1.04
N ILE A 17 -0.21 0.28 -1.04
CA ILE A 17 -1.63 0.59 -1.24
C ILE A 17 -2.16 -0.06 -2.53
N LYS A 18 -1.35 -0.09 -3.59
CA LYS A 18 -1.65 -0.79 -4.84
C LYS A 18 -1.86 -2.29 -4.63
N MET A 19 -0.99 -2.94 -3.85
CA MET A 19 -1.15 -4.36 -3.52
C MET A 19 -2.40 -4.61 -2.69
N ALA A 20 -2.73 -3.71 -1.76
CA ALA A 20 -3.97 -3.78 -0.99
C ALA A 20 -5.19 -3.75 -1.92
N ARG A 21 -5.26 -2.74 -2.80
CA ARG A 21 -6.35 -2.61 -3.77
C ARG A 21 -6.52 -3.86 -4.63
N LEU A 22 -5.42 -4.38 -5.19
CA LEU A 22 -5.45 -5.55 -6.07
C LEU A 22 -5.83 -6.82 -5.30
N ALA A 23 -5.35 -7.02 -4.08
CA ALA A 23 -5.69 -8.16 -3.23
C ALA A 23 -7.18 -8.17 -2.86
N SER A 24 -7.78 -7.00 -2.68
CA SER A 24 -9.22 -6.83 -2.43
C SER A 24 -10.07 -6.89 -3.71
N GLY A 25 -9.46 -7.17 -4.86
CA GLY A 25 -10.17 -7.37 -6.13
C GLY A 25 -10.64 -6.10 -6.84
N TYR A 26 -10.17 -4.92 -6.43
CA TYR A 26 -10.60 -3.66 -7.03
C TYR A 26 -9.69 -3.24 -8.19
N SER A 27 -10.30 -2.91 -9.33
CA SER A 27 -9.61 -2.16 -10.38
C SER A 27 -9.43 -0.69 -9.95
N GLU A 28 -8.50 0.02 -10.57
CA GLU A 28 -8.31 1.47 -10.31
C GLU A 28 -9.62 2.24 -10.51
N LEU A 29 -10.35 1.97 -11.60
CA LEU A 29 -11.60 2.65 -11.91
C LEU A 29 -12.64 2.45 -10.80
N ILE A 30 -12.79 1.22 -10.31
CA ILE A 30 -13.76 0.91 -9.25
C ILE A 30 -13.34 1.59 -7.95
N ALA A 31 -12.07 1.50 -7.57
CA ALA A 31 -11.56 2.14 -6.37
C ALA A 31 -11.72 3.68 -6.42
N CYS A 32 -11.42 4.30 -7.56
CA CYS A 32 -11.62 5.73 -7.78
C CYS A 32 -13.09 6.14 -7.64
N ASN A 33 -14.01 5.37 -8.24
CA ASN A 33 -15.44 5.62 -8.17
C ASN A 33 -15.97 5.55 -6.72
N ILE A 34 -15.47 4.60 -5.92
CA ILE A 34 -15.89 4.43 -4.51
C ILE A 34 -15.25 5.49 -3.62
N LEU A 35 -13.96 5.78 -3.80
CA LEU A 35 -13.22 6.74 -3.00
C LEU A 35 -13.50 8.21 -3.40
N GLY A 36 -14.20 8.42 -4.53
CA GLY A 36 -14.52 9.75 -5.04
C GLY A 36 -13.28 10.55 -5.42
N MET A 37 -12.31 9.91 -6.08
CA MET A 37 -11.05 10.52 -6.51
C MET A 37 -10.75 10.24 -7.98
N SER A 38 -9.81 10.99 -8.55
CA SER A 38 -9.36 10.74 -9.93
C SER A 38 -8.36 9.57 -9.98
N MET A 39 -8.25 8.92 -11.15
CA MET A 39 -7.22 7.88 -11.38
C MET A 39 -5.80 8.42 -11.15
N ASN A 40 -5.55 9.68 -11.50
CA ASN A 40 -4.23 10.28 -11.30
C ASN A 40 -3.92 10.49 -9.82
N GLU A 41 -4.92 10.89 -9.02
CA GLU A 41 -4.79 11.01 -7.56
C GLU A 41 -4.55 9.63 -6.91
N LEU A 42 -5.32 8.61 -7.31
CA LEU A 42 -5.11 7.24 -6.81
C LEU A 42 -3.71 6.74 -7.14
N LYS A 43 -3.27 6.89 -8.39
CA LYS A 43 -1.94 6.46 -8.83
C LYS A 43 -0.83 7.20 -8.08
N HIS A 44 -0.98 8.51 -7.89
CA HIS A 44 -0.03 9.29 -7.11
C HIS A 44 0.08 8.76 -5.69
N ILE A 45 -1.04 8.53 -4.99
CA ILE A 45 -1.07 7.95 -3.64
C ILE A 45 -0.44 6.55 -3.59
N GLU A 46 -0.68 5.73 -4.61
CA GLU A 46 -0.13 4.38 -4.71
C GLU A 46 1.39 4.34 -4.92
N GLU A 47 1.94 5.38 -5.56
CA GLU A 47 3.38 5.54 -5.80
C GLU A 47 4.06 6.28 -4.64
N ASP A 48 3.40 7.30 -4.08
CA ASP A 48 3.86 8.14 -2.98
C ASP A 48 2.69 8.54 -2.07
N SER A 49 2.68 8.01 -0.85
CA SER A 49 1.63 8.25 0.14
C SER A 49 1.97 9.35 1.15
N SER A 50 3.02 10.13 0.91
CA SER A 50 3.47 11.21 1.81
C SER A 50 2.39 12.25 2.09
N ASP A 51 1.52 12.52 1.11
CA ASP A 51 0.40 13.47 1.21
C ASP A 51 -0.93 12.82 1.61
N LEU A 52 -0.92 11.54 2.01
CA LEU A 52 -2.13 10.81 2.34
C LEU A 52 -2.72 11.26 3.68
N THR A 53 -3.86 11.95 3.62
CA THR A 53 -4.60 12.35 4.82
C THR A 53 -5.14 11.15 5.61
N ILE A 54 -5.27 11.29 6.93
CA ILE A 54 -5.78 10.24 7.82
C ILE A 54 -7.19 9.81 7.43
N ALA A 55 -8.06 10.76 7.09
CA ALA A 55 -9.42 10.47 6.64
C ALA A 55 -9.40 9.60 5.37
N ARG A 56 -8.46 9.87 4.45
CA ARG A 56 -8.33 9.08 3.23
C ARG A 56 -7.75 7.69 3.52
N ALA A 57 -6.77 7.59 4.38
CA ALA A 57 -6.23 6.30 4.82
C ALA A 57 -7.30 5.43 5.50
N GLN A 58 -8.20 6.01 6.29
CA GLN A 58 -9.34 5.30 6.88
C GLN A 58 -10.32 4.79 5.81
N GLN A 59 -10.64 5.60 4.80
CA GLN A 59 -11.48 5.16 3.68
C GLN A 59 -10.86 3.99 2.92
N MET A 60 -9.55 4.06 2.63
CA MET A 60 -8.83 3.01 1.91
C MET A 60 -8.69 1.74 2.76
N SER A 61 -8.40 1.88 4.06
CA SER A 61 -8.37 0.79 5.03
C SER A 61 -9.69 0.04 5.08
N SER A 62 -10.81 0.78 5.13
CA SER A 62 -12.16 0.20 5.11
C SER A 62 -12.47 -0.48 3.78
N LEU A 63 -12.14 0.16 2.66
CA LEU A 63 -12.43 -0.36 1.32
C LEU A 63 -11.64 -1.63 1.01
N TYR A 64 -10.35 -1.66 1.35
CA TYR A 64 -9.46 -2.76 1.05
C TYR A 64 -9.43 -3.83 2.15
N GLU A 65 -10.15 -3.63 3.26
CA GLU A 65 -10.21 -4.55 4.40
C GLU A 65 -8.82 -4.80 5.02
N VAL A 66 -8.02 -3.75 5.13
CA VAL A 66 -6.67 -3.79 5.71
C VAL A 66 -6.56 -2.80 6.85
N SER A 67 -5.61 -3.00 7.77
CA SER A 67 -5.37 -2.01 8.83
C SER A 67 -4.91 -0.67 8.25
N ILE A 68 -5.28 0.43 8.91
CA ILE A 68 -4.80 1.77 8.53
C ILE A 68 -3.27 1.87 8.58
N ASP A 69 -2.62 1.14 9.50
CA ASP A 69 -1.17 1.06 9.59
C ASP A 69 -0.56 0.42 8.33
N SER A 70 -1.25 -0.57 7.76
CA SER A 70 -0.83 -1.18 6.49
C SER A 70 -0.96 -0.22 5.30
N ILE A 71 -1.83 0.79 5.38
CA ILE A 71 -1.94 1.84 4.35
C ILE A 71 -0.75 2.81 4.45
N TYR A 72 -0.33 3.18 5.67
CA TYR A 72 0.76 4.14 5.90
C TYR A 72 2.17 3.54 5.82
N PHE A 73 2.38 2.42 6.50
CA PHE A 73 3.72 1.85 6.73
C PHE A 73 4.00 0.65 5.82
N GLY A 74 2.98 0.16 5.12
CA GLY A 74 2.99 -1.17 4.52
C GLY A 74 3.09 -2.27 5.59
N LYS A 75 3.22 -3.53 5.18
CA LYS A 75 3.57 -4.65 6.07
C LYS A 75 5.05 -4.54 6.46
N ASN A 76 5.37 -3.56 7.27
CA ASN A 76 6.60 -3.53 8.05
C ASN A 76 6.21 -3.37 9.51
N ASN A 77 5.80 -4.48 10.11
CA ASN A 77 5.94 -4.74 11.54
C ASN A 77 5.80 -6.23 11.76
N ILE A 78 6.83 -6.98 11.35
CA ILE A 78 7.17 -8.23 12.00
C ILE A 78 8.47 -7.92 12.76
N THR A 79 8.31 -7.44 13.99
CA THR A 79 9.31 -7.63 15.05
C THR A 79 9.61 -9.11 15.26
#